data_AF-A0A7C2PJZ2-F1
#
_entry.id   AF-A0A7C2PJZ2-F1
#
_cell.length_a   1.000
_cell.length_b   1.000
_cell.length_c   1.000
_cell.angle_alpha   90.00
_cell.angle_beta   90.00
_cell.angle_gamma   90.00
#
_symmetry.space_group_name_H-M   'P 1'
#
loop_
_entity.id
_entity.type
_entity.pdbx_description
1 polymer ?
#
loop_
_entity_poly.entity_id
_entity_poly.type
_entity_poly.pdbx_seq_one_letter_code
_entity_poly.pdbx_strand_id
1 'polypeptide(L)'
;GLEKRILKKEESLERKLETIEGKENTFENRDKELTQKEEELKHKISEQRKKLEEVAGLSPAQAKDIIIKDVTHEAELEAQKYLIKIERETKATADKEARITVITAIQRLAPEISQDACVSSVTLPNDEMKGRIIGREGRNIRALEILTGVDIIIDDTPGAIVLSCFDPVRREKARGAIEKLISDGRIHPARIEEVVSKVSQEVDKIIQEEGEKACFDLGIRGMHSELQKYVGRLKYRYSYGQNILLHSKEVAQICGFLAAETGSNVEQCVRGGLLHDVGKGVHTEEGDHATVGAQIAKKYGESEVIVNSIGAHHFDVEPQTPEAFIVQTGDAISASRPGARRESFNNYIKRLTNLEAIAYGFDGVEKAFAIQAGRELRIIVNNDTLDDIQAKKTARDIATRIENEMKYPGQVKVALIRETRVIEYAK
;
A
#
# COMPACT_ATOMS: atom_id res chain seq x y z
N GLY A 1 31.77 60.01 119.82
CA GLY A 1 31.47 60.54 118.48
C GLY A 1 31.79 59.59 117.33
N LEU A 2 31.88 58.27 117.54
CA LEU A 2 31.96 57.27 116.45
C LEU A 2 30.86 56.20 116.62
N GLU A 3 30.63 55.74 117.86
CA GLU A 3 29.60 54.74 118.22
C GLU A 3 28.18 55.14 117.79
N LYS A 4 27.75 56.39 118.02
CA LYS A 4 26.42 56.87 117.58
C LYS A 4 26.23 56.88 116.04
N ARG A 5 27.32 56.94 115.25
CA ARG A 5 27.25 56.86 113.78
C ARG A 5 27.25 55.42 113.29
N ILE A 6 27.90 54.51 114.01
CA ILE A 6 27.90 53.07 113.71
C ILE A 6 26.53 52.48 113.99
N LEU A 7 25.96 52.72 115.19
CA LEU A 7 24.61 52.29 115.55
C LEU A 7 23.53 52.75 114.56
N LYS A 8 23.57 54.02 114.12
CA LYS A 8 22.64 54.52 113.08
C LYS A 8 22.82 53.85 111.72
N LYS A 9 24.04 53.40 111.39
CA LYS A 9 24.32 52.68 110.14
C LYS A 9 23.87 51.23 110.23
N GLU A 10 24.04 50.61 111.39
CA GLU A 10 23.60 49.25 111.72
C GLU A 10 22.08 49.15 111.67
N GLU A 11 21.37 50.07 112.34
CA GLU A 11 19.91 50.14 112.34
C GLU A 11 19.36 50.44 110.93
N SER A 12 20.08 51.23 110.12
CA SER A 12 19.73 51.46 108.71
C SER A 12 20.02 50.25 107.81
N LEU A 13 20.99 49.41 108.16
CA LEU A 13 21.34 48.19 107.43
C LEU A 13 20.34 47.08 107.76
N GLU A 14 19.97 46.91 109.04
CA GLU A 14 18.92 45.98 109.47
C GLU A 14 17.58 46.30 108.80
N ARG A 15 17.14 47.57 108.80
CA ARG A 15 15.91 47.97 108.09
C ARG A 15 15.98 47.69 106.59
N LYS A 16 17.15 47.85 105.96
CA LYS A 16 17.33 47.51 104.55
C LYS A 16 17.31 46.01 104.31
N LEU A 17 17.89 45.21 105.21
CA LEU A 17 17.86 43.75 105.17
C LEU A 17 16.42 43.25 105.31
N GLU A 18 15.66 43.71 106.29
CA GLU A 18 14.24 43.34 106.43
C GLU A 18 13.41 43.76 105.20
N THR A 19 13.71 44.92 104.59
CA THR A 19 13.03 45.35 103.36
C THR A 19 13.41 44.47 102.16
N ILE A 20 14.65 43.99 102.09
CA ILE A 20 15.13 43.10 101.04
C ILE A 20 14.53 41.71 101.21
N GLU A 21 14.55 41.15 102.41
CA GLU A 21 13.93 39.85 102.72
C GLU A 21 12.41 39.87 102.48
N GLY A 22 11.74 40.98 102.83
CA GLY A 22 10.33 41.18 102.48
C GLY A 22 10.09 41.19 100.97
N LYS A 23 10.97 41.84 100.20
CA LYS A 23 10.90 41.85 98.73
C LYS A 23 11.20 40.49 98.12
N GLU A 24 12.22 39.77 98.59
CA GLU A 24 12.56 38.43 98.14
C GLU A 24 11.39 37.46 98.31
N ASN A 25 10.76 37.46 99.49
CA ASN A 25 9.57 36.66 99.73
C ASN A 25 8.41 37.03 98.78
N THR A 26 8.20 38.31 98.48
CA THR A 26 7.17 38.71 97.50
C THR A 26 7.50 38.31 96.07
N PHE A 27 8.78 38.35 95.68
CA PHE A 27 9.22 37.90 94.37
C PHE A 27 9.09 36.38 94.22
N GLU A 28 9.49 35.62 95.23
CA GLU A 28 9.39 34.17 95.22
C GLU A 28 7.93 33.69 95.14
N ASN A 29 7.02 34.36 95.85
CA ASN A 29 5.59 34.07 95.75
C ASN A 29 5.02 34.43 94.36
N ARG A 30 5.43 35.56 93.78
CA ARG A 30 5.02 35.92 92.41
C ARG A 30 5.56 34.97 91.35
N ASP A 31 6.79 34.48 91.53
CA ASP A 31 7.41 33.53 90.60
C ASP A 31 6.68 32.18 90.63
N LYS A 32 6.31 31.72 91.83
CA LYS A 32 5.44 30.53 92.00
C LYS A 32 4.07 30.72 91.35
N GLU A 33 3.42 31.87 91.55
CA GLU A 33 2.13 32.18 90.91
C GLU A 33 2.23 32.27 89.37
N LEU A 34 3.30 32.85 88.84
CA LEU A 34 3.53 32.95 87.41
C LEU A 34 3.76 31.58 86.79
N THR A 35 4.56 30.74 87.44
CA THR A 35 4.82 29.37 87.00
C THR A 35 3.53 28.55 86.95
N GLN A 36 2.69 28.64 87.99
CA GLN A 36 1.37 27.99 88.00
C GLN A 36 0.47 28.51 86.86
N LYS A 37 0.42 29.83 86.63
CA LYS A 37 -0.37 30.40 85.54
C LYS A 37 0.13 29.97 84.16
N GLU A 38 1.44 29.85 83.95
CA GLU A 38 1.99 29.35 82.70
C GLU A 38 1.61 27.90 82.43
N GLU A 39 1.65 27.04 83.46
CA GLU A 39 1.22 25.65 83.34
C GLU A 39 -0.28 25.54 83.05
N GLU A 40 -1.12 26.32 83.75
CA GLU A 40 -2.56 26.39 83.48
C GLU A 40 -2.86 26.88 82.06
N LEU A 41 -2.11 27.87 81.57
CA LEU A 41 -2.28 28.41 80.22
C LEU A 41 -1.92 27.37 79.17
N LYS A 42 -0.81 26.65 79.36
CA LYS A 42 -0.39 25.54 78.48
C LYS A 42 -1.44 24.43 78.46
N HIS A 43 -2.02 24.10 79.61
CA HIS A 43 -3.10 23.12 79.70
C HIS A 43 -4.35 23.57 78.94
N LYS A 44 -4.82 24.82 79.17
CA LYS A 44 -5.98 25.38 78.46
C LYS A 44 -5.80 25.46 76.95
N ILE A 45 -4.60 25.81 76.47
CA ILE A 45 -4.28 25.81 75.04
C ILE A 45 -4.34 24.39 74.47
N SER A 46 -3.82 23.39 75.20
CA SER A 46 -3.90 21.98 74.79
C SER A 46 -5.35 21.49 74.75
N GLU A 47 -6.19 21.86 75.72
CA GLU A 47 -7.60 21.49 75.74
C GLU A 47 -8.40 22.18 74.62
N GLN A 48 -8.13 23.46 74.34
CA GLN A 48 -8.74 24.16 73.21
C GLN A 48 -8.36 23.50 71.89
N ARG A 49 -7.10 23.10 71.71
CA ARG A 49 -6.66 22.35 70.52
C ARG A 49 -7.40 21.03 70.39
N LYS A 50 -7.48 20.24 71.46
CA LYS A 50 -8.23 18.97 71.46
C LYS A 50 -9.72 19.15 71.13
N LYS A 51 -10.37 20.16 71.72
CA LYS A 51 -11.77 20.46 71.42
C LYS A 51 -11.96 20.92 69.97
N LEU A 52 -11.03 21.69 69.42
CA LEU A 52 -11.04 22.07 68.00
C LEU A 52 -10.83 20.85 67.09
N GLU A 53 -9.95 19.92 67.46
CA GLU A 53 -9.74 18.65 66.77
C GLU A 53 -10.99 17.76 66.82
N GLU A 54 -11.68 17.68 67.97
CA GLU A 54 -12.95 16.96 68.14
C GLU A 54 -14.08 17.58 67.31
N VAL A 55 -14.20 18.91 67.29
CA VAL A 55 -15.24 19.63 66.52
C VAL A 55 -14.98 19.56 65.01
N ALA A 56 -13.71 19.60 64.57
CA ALA A 56 -13.34 19.45 63.16
C ALA A 56 -13.33 17.98 62.68
N GLY A 57 -13.36 17.01 63.59
CA GLY A 57 -13.33 15.58 63.29
C GLY A 57 -12.04 15.09 62.61
N LEU A 58 -11.02 15.93 62.51
CA LEU A 58 -9.78 15.70 61.78
C LEU A 58 -8.60 16.23 62.58
N SER A 59 -7.54 15.42 62.68
CA SER A 59 -6.24 15.91 63.17
C SER A 59 -5.58 16.84 62.13
N PRO A 60 -4.69 17.76 62.54
CA PRO A 60 -3.97 18.63 61.61
C PRO A 60 -3.18 17.88 60.53
N ALA A 61 -2.67 16.68 60.85
CA ALA A 61 -2.00 15.81 59.88
C ALA A 61 -2.97 15.26 58.83
N GLN A 62 -4.16 14.80 59.26
CA GLN A 62 -5.19 14.31 58.34
C GLN A 62 -5.73 15.42 57.43
N ALA A 63 -5.95 16.62 57.97
CA ALA A 63 -6.37 17.77 57.17
C ALA A 63 -5.33 18.14 56.11
N LYS A 64 -4.04 18.11 56.48
CA LYS A 64 -2.94 18.34 55.54
C LYS A 64 -2.89 17.26 54.45
N ASP A 65 -3.05 15.99 54.81
CA ASP A 65 -3.03 14.90 53.84
C ASP A 65 -4.19 14.98 52.86
N ILE A 66 -5.40 15.32 53.33
CA ILE A 66 -6.57 15.53 52.46
C ILE A 66 -6.31 16.66 51.47
N ILE A 67 -5.85 17.82 51.95
CA ILE A 67 -5.53 18.97 51.09
C ILE A 67 -4.46 18.61 50.06
N ILE A 68 -3.39 17.91 50.48
CA ILE A 68 -2.35 17.48 49.55
C ILE A 68 -2.95 16.57 48.48
N LYS A 69 -3.78 15.60 48.87
CA LYS A 69 -4.39 14.63 47.97
C LYS A 69 -5.35 15.27 46.96
N ASP A 70 -6.13 16.25 47.39
CA ASP A 70 -7.04 17.00 46.53
C ASP A 70 -6.27 17.86 45.54
N VAL A 71 -5.22 18.55 46.00
CA VAL A 71 -4.35 19.36 45.13
C VAL A 71 -3.58 18.49 44.12
N THR A 72 -3.07 17.31 44.52
CA THR A 72 -2.46 16.40 43.54
C THR A 72 -3.49 15.88 42.55
N HIS A 73 -4.71 15.55 42.99
CA HIS A 73 -5.75 15.09 42.08
C HIS A 73 -6.16 16.16 41.06
N GLU A 74 -6.31 17.42 41.50
CA GLU A 74 -6.57 18.55 40.61
C GLU A 74 -5.42 18.78 39.61
N ALA A 75 -4.17 18.72 40.09
CA ALA A 75 -2.99 18.84 39.24
C ALA A 75 -2.89 17.71 38.20
N GLU A 76 -3.23 16.47 38.57
CA GLU A 76 -3.30 15.33 37.65
C GLU A 76 -4.37 15.54 36.57
N LEU A 77 -5.56 16.00 36.95
CA LEU A 77 -6.65 16.31 36.00
C LEU A 77 -6.26 17.44 35.03
N GLU A 78 -5.57 18.47 35.53
CA GLU A 78 -5.10 19.58 34.69
C GLU A 78 -3.97 19.14 33.75
N ALA A 79 -3.03 18.34 34.25
CA ALA A 79 -1.98 17.74 33.43
C ALA A 79 -2.56 16.84 32.33
N GLN A 80 -3.59 16.05 32.62
CA GLN A 80 -4.26 15.21 31.63
C GLN A 80 -4.95 16.03 30.54
N LYS A 81 -5.61 17.14 30.90
CA LYS A 81 -6.19 18.07 29.91
C LYS A 81 -5.10 18.68 29.02
N TYR A 82 -3.97 19.04 29.61
CA TYR A 82 -2.83 19.58 28.87
C TYR A 82 -2.23 18.54 27.93
N LEU A 83 -2.10 17.29 28.37
CA LEU A 83 -1.60 16.17 27.57
C LEU A 83 -2.50 15.90 26.36
N ILE A 84 -3.82 15.81 26.56
CA ILE A 84 -4.80 15.62 25.47
C ILE A 84 -4.71 16.77 24.46
N LYS A 85 -4.52 18.01 24.95
CA LYS A 85 -4.34 19.18 24.07
C LYS A 85 -3.07 19.06 23.24
N ILE A 86 -1.94 18.72 23.87
CA ILE A 86 -0.66 18.50 23.18
C ILE A 86 -0.80 17.39 22.14
N GLU A 87 -1.40 16.24 22.49
CA GLU A 87 -1.59 15.12 21.56
C GLU A 87 -2.42 15.55 20.35
N ARG A 88 -3.50 16.30 20.57
CA ARG A 88 -4.36 16.81 19.49
C ARG A 88 -3.62 17.78 18.58
N GLU A 89 -2.87 18.73 19.15
CA GLU A 89 -2.06 19.70 18.39
C GLU A 89 -0.94 19.01 17.61
N THR A 90 -0.28 18.03 18.24
CA THR A 90 0.76 17.22 17.62
C THR A 90 0.20 16.42 16.45
N LYS A 91 -0.96 15.77 16.63
CA LYS A 91 -1.62 15.01 15.57
C LYS A 91 -2.06 15.90 14.40
N ALA A 92 -2.59 17.09 14.69
CA ALA A 92 -2.96 18.05 13.65
C ALA A 92 -1.75 18.57 12.86
N THR A 93 -0.64 18.82 13.57
CA THR A 93 0.62 19.25 12.95
C THR A 93 1.21 18.13 12.10
N ALA A 94 1.22 16.89 12.61
CA ALA A 94 1.69 15.72 11.88
C ALA A 94 0.88 15.45 10.60
N ASP A 95 -0.45 15.59 10.63
CA ASP A 95 -1.29 15.44 9.42
C ASP A 95 -0.94 16.50 8.36
N LYS A 96 -0.67 17.73 8.80
CA LYS A 96 -0.27 18.82 7.90
C LYS A 96 1.09 18.54 7.27
N GLU A 97 2.09 18.16 8.06
CA GLU A 97 3.43 17.85 7.55
C GLU A 97 3.41 16.63 6.62
N ALA A 98 2.68 15.57 6.97
CA ALA A 98 2.53 14.39 6.11
C ALA A 98 1.94 14.73 4.73
N ARG A 99 0.93 15.61 4.68
CA ARG A 99 0.39 16.12 3.41
C ARG A 99 1.45 16.87 2.60
N ILE A 100 2.26 17.72 3.25
CA ILE A 100 3.33 18.48 2.59
C ILE A 100 4.37 17.51 2.01
N THR A 101 4.77 16.48 2.76
CA THR A 101 5.70 15.44 2.31
C THR A 101 5.16 14.72 1.06
N VAL A 102 3.91 14.27 1.09
CA VAL A 102 3.28 13.59 -0.06
C VAL A 102 3.20 14.52 -1.28
N ILE A 103 2.78 15.77 -1.10
CA ILE A 103 2.70 16.76 -2.19
C ILE A 103 4.08 17.02 -2.79
N THR A 104 5.12 17.15 -1.94
CA THR A 104 6.50 17.39 -2.38
C THR A 104 7.04 16.20 -3.16
N ALA A 105 6.79 14.97 -2.70
CA ALA A 105 7.15 13.76 -3.42
C ALA A 105 6.48 13.68 -4.80
N ILE A 106 5.20 14.08 -4.89
CA ILE A 106 4.45 14.15 -6.16
C ILE A 106 5.04 15.22 -7.09
N GLN A 107 5.29 16.43 -6.59
CA GLN A 107 5.78 17.57 -7.40
C GLN A 107 7.17 17.33 -8.01
N ARG A 108 8.04 16.60 -7.32
CA ARG A 108 9.40 16.31 -7.81
C ARG A 108 9.44 15.34 -8.99
N LEU A 109 8.33 14.70 -9.31
CA LEU A 109 8.22 13.72 -10.38
C LEU A 109 7.76 14.40 -11.67
N ALA A 110 8.66 14.53 -12.64
CA ALA A 110 8.34 14.97 -14.00
C ALA A 110 7.91 13.76 -14.84
N PRO A 111 6.69 13.73 -15.43
CA PRO A 111 6.25 12.57 -16.20
C PRO A 111 6.80 12.58 -17.62
N GLU A 112 7.46 11.50 -18.02
CA GLU A 112 7.50 11.01 -19.41
C GLU A 112 6.47 9.87 -19.52
N ILE A 113 5.23 10.18 -19.90
CA ILE A 113 4.21 9.15 -20.13
C ILE A 113 3.98 9.05 -21.63
N SER A 114 4.59 8.04 -22.26
CA SER A 114 4.18 7.59 -23.59
C SER A 114 3.02 6.60 -23.45
N GLN A 115 1.86 6.96 -23.99
CA GLN A 115 0.69 6.09 -24.04
C GLN A 115 0.80 5.17 -25.26
N ASP A 116 1.23 3.91 -25.05
CA ASP A 116 1.14 2.89 -26.08
C ASP A 116 -0.16 2.08 -25.95
N ALA A 117 -0.74 1.73 -27.10
CA ALA A 117 -1.99 1.00 -27.16
C ALA A 117 -1.81 -0.46 -26.71
N CYS A 118 -2.74 -0.96 -25.88
CA CYS A 118 -2.77 -2.35 -25.38
C CYS A 118 -3.01 -3.42 -26.48
N VAL A 119 -3.23 -3.01 -27.72
CA VAL A 119 -3.50 -3.90 -28.86
C VAL A 119 -2.27 -3.89 -29.77
N SER A 120 -1.58 -5.03 -29.82
CA SER A 120 -0.48 -5.22 -30.76
C SER A 120 -1.07 -5.65 -32.11
N SER A 121 -1.30 -4.67 -32.98
CA SER A 121 -1.60 -4.91 -34.39
C SER A 121 -0.34 -4.70 -35.22
N VAL A 122 -0.16 -5.52 -36.25
CA VAL A 122 0.88 -5.31 -37.27
C VAL A 122 0.20 -4.82 -38.54
N THR A 123 0.63 -3.65 -39.02
CA THR A 123 0.16 -3.10 -40.29
C THR A 123 0.86 -3.80 -41.45
N LEU A 124 0.07 -4.30 -42.40
CA LEU A 124 0.56 -4.91 -43.62
C LEU A 124 0.56 -3.89 -44.77
N PRO A 125 1.58 -3.90 -45.64
CA PRO A 125 1.64 -2.98 -46.77
C PRO A 125 0.62 -3.29 -47.87
N ASN A 126 0.20 -4.55 -48.02
CA ASN A 126 -0.82 -4.98 -48.97
C ASN A 126 -1.39 -6.38 -48.62
N ASP A 127 -2.48 -6.79 -49.28
CA ASP A 127 -3.11 -8.10 -49.10
C ASP A 127 -2.27 -9.26 -49.66
N GLU A 128 -1.33 -8.99 -50.57
CA GLU A 128 -0.39 -10.00 -51.04
C GLU A 128 0.50 -10.49 -49.89
N MET A 129 0.97 -9.57 -49.03
CA MET A 129 1.74 -9.91 -47.83
C MET A 129 0.89 -10.66 -46.81
N LYS A 130 -0.41 -10.34 -46.71
CA LYS A 130 -1.38 -11.13 -45.90
C LYS A 130 -1.40 -12.59 -46.38
N GLY A 131 -1.51 -12.81 -47.69
CA GLY A 131 -1.48 -14.14 -48.30
C GLY A 131 -0.16 -14.88 -48.10
N ARG A 132 0.99 -14.19 -48.15
CA ARG A 132 2.31 -14.79 -47.89
C ARG A 132 2.51 -15.16 -46.41
N ILE A 133 1.98 -14.36 -45.48
CA ILE A 133 2.00 -14.66 -44.05
C ILE A 133 1.16 -15.89 -43.74
N ILE A 134 -0.03 -16.02 -44.33
CA ILE A 134 -0.86 -17.24 -44.23
C ILE A 134 -0.11 -18.44 -44.82
N GLY A 135 0.42 -18.29 -46.04
CA GLY A 135 1.04 -19.36 -46.79
C GLY A 135 0.02 -20.38 -47.33
N ARG A 136 0.48 -21.29 -48.20
CA ARG A 136 -0.38 -22.36 -48.72
C ARG A 136 -0.86 -23.24 -47.55
N GLU A 137 -2.18 -23.43 -47.45
CA GLU A 137 -2.84 -24.21 -46.38
C GLU A 137 -2.57 -23.70 -44.95
N GLY A 138 -2.21 -22.42 -44.79
CA GLY A 138 -1.93 -21.84 -43.48
C GLY A 138 -0.58 -22.29 -42.87
N ARG A 139 0.30 -22.92 -43.66
CA ARG A 139 1.57 -23.48 -43.17
C ARG A 139 2.49 -22.46 -42.51
N ASN A 140 2.48 -21.22 -42.99
CA ASN A 140 3.39 -20.17 -42.52
C ASN A 140 2.86 -19.56 -41.21
N ILE A 141 1.54 -19.35 -41.11
CA ILE A 141 0.88 -18.96 -39.86
C ILE A 141 1.10 -20.02 -38.79
N ARG A 142 0.84 -21.30 -39.09
CA ARG A 142 1.06 -22.38 -38.10
C ARG A 142 2.51 -22.44 -37.64
N ALA A 143 3.47 -22.24 -38.53
CA ALA A 143 4.89 -22.18 -38.16
C ALA A 143 5.16 -21.00 -37.20
N LEU A 144 4.64 -19.81 -37.49
CA LEU A 144 4.75 -18.66 -36.59
C LEU A 144 4.10 -18.94 -35.24
N GLU A 145 2.85 -19.42 -35.22
CA GLU A 145 2.09 -19.72 -34.01
C GLU A 145 2.81 -20.76 -33.13
N ILE A 146 3.33 -21.83 -33.73
CA ILE A 146 4.09 -22.88 -33.01
C ILE A 146 5.41 -22.32 -32.45
N LEU A 147 6.15 -21.55 -33.24
CA LEU A 147 7.47 -21.03 -32.84
C LEU A 147 7.38 -19.90 -31.81
N THR A 148 6.34 -19.06 -31.88
CA THR A 148 6.18 -17.91 -30.97
C THR A 148 5.22 -18.20 -29.81
N GLY A 149 4.34 -19.19 -29.94
CA GLY A 149 3.29 -19.48 -28.96
C GLY A 149 2.25 -18.36 -28.84
N VAL A 150 1.90 -17.73 -29.97
CA VAL A 150 0.97 -16.60 -30.10
C VAL A 150 -0.07 -16.98 -31.14
N ASP A 151 -1.35 -16.71 -30.87
CA ASP A 151 -2.42 -16.91 -31.83
C ASP A 151 -2.50 -15.70 -32.77
N ILE A 152 -2.47 -15.96 -34.08
CA ILE A 152 -2.47 -14.92 -35.10
C ILE A 152 -3.86 -14.83 -35.71
N ILE A 153 -4.61 -13.81 -35.31
CA ILE A 153 -5.98 -13.61 -35.77
C ILE A 153 -5.96 -12.77 -37.03
N ILE A 154 -6.45 -13.37 -38.11
CA ILE A 154 -6.66 -12.70 -39.38
C ILE A 154 -8.17 -12.52 -39.59
N ASP A 155 -8.61 -11.27 -39.56
CA ASP A 155 -9.99 -10.88 -39.80
C ASP A 155 -10.15 -10.22 -41.19
N ASP A 156 -11.38 -9.87 -41.56
CA ASP A 156 -11.73 -9.17 -42.79
C ASP A 156 -11.22 -7.71 -42.83
N THR A 157 -10.55 -7.25 -41.77
CA THR A 157 -9.90 -5.95 -41.73
C THR A 157 -8.76 -5.90 -42.76
N PRO A 158 -8.79 -4.96 -43.73
CA PRO A 158 -7.72 -4.80 -44.72
C PRO A 158 -6.42 -4.35 -44.05
N GLY A 159 -5.30 -4.92 -44.47
CA GLY A 159 -3.98 -4.41 -44.09
C GLY A 159 -3.59 -4.52 -42.61
N ALA A 160 -4.25 -5.36 -41.80
CA ALA A 160 -3.87 -5.56 -40.39
C ALA A 160 -3.98 -7.02 -39.94
N ILE A 161 -3.05 -7.43 -39.08
CA ILE A 161 -3.08 -8.71 -38.36
C ILE A 161 -3.10 -8.42 -36.86
N VAL A 162 -3.94 -9.14 -36.12
CA VAL A 162 -4.05 -9.00 -34.66
C VAL A 162 -3.32 -10.16 -33.99
N LEU A 163 -2.43 -9.84 -33.04
CA LEU A 163 -1.69 -10.83 -32.27
C LEU A 163 -2.35 -11.02 -30.90
N SER A 164 -2.77 -12.25 -30.62
CA SER A 164 -3.39 -12.63 -29.35
C SER A 164 -2.47 -13.56 -28.57
N CYS A 165 -2.06 -13.14 -27.37
CA CYS A 165 -1.29 -13.97 -26.44
C CYS A 165 -1.33 -13.36 -25.03
N PHE A 166 -1.39 -14.18 -23.99
CA PHE A 166 -1.36 -13.74 -22.60
C PHE A 166 0.03 -13.25 -22.14
N ASP A 167 1.11 -13.78 -22.74
CA ASP A 167 2.47 -13.31 -22.50
C ASP A 167 2.85 -12.19 -23.49
N PRO A 168 3.05 -10.95 -23.03
CA PRO A 168 3.40 -9.84 -23.90
C PRO A 168 4.81 -9.96 -24.48
N VAL A 169 5.72 -10.68 -23.82
CA VAL A 169 7.07 -10.91 -24.36
C VAL A 169 6.97 -11.80 -25.59
N ARG A 170 6.13 -12.85 -25.55
CA ARG A 170 5.86 -13.69 -26.73
C ARG A 170 5.19 -12.88 -27.83
N ARG A 171 4.22 -12.04 -27.47
CA ARG A 171 3.53 -11.15 -28.41
C ARG A 171 4.50 -10.20 -29.12
N GLU A 172 5.44 -9.64 -28.38
CA GLU A 172 6.48 -8.75 -28.93
C GLU A 172 7.45 -9.51 -29.84
N LYS A 173 7.89 -10.70 -29.43
CA LYS A 173 8.73 -11.58 -30.28
C LYS A 173 8.04 -11.90 -31.60
N ALA A 174 6.73 -12.19 -31.57
CA ALA A 174 5.93 -12.41 -32.77
C ALA A 174 5.80 -11.15 -33.62
N ARG A 175 5.50 -10.00 -33.01
CA ARG A 175 5.41 -8.69 -33.69
C ARG A 175 6.70 -8.37 -34.44
N GLY A 176 7.83 -8.42 -33.75
CA GLY A 176 9.14 -8.15 -34.34
C GLY A 176 9.55 -9.15 -35.42
N ALA A 177 9.15 -10.42 -35.28
CA ALA A 177 9.40 -11.44 -36.31
C ALA A 177 8.58 -11.15 -37.58
N ILE A 178 7.29 -10.83 -37.43
CA ILE A 178 6.42 -10.51 -38.57
C ILE A 178 6.89 -9.24 -39.28
N GLU A 179 7.25 -8.17 -38.55
CA GLU A 179 7.78 -6.94 -39.14
C GLU A 179 9.06 -7.18 -39.95
N LYS A 180 9.99 -7.99 -39.44
CA LYS A 180 11.21 -8.34 -40.18
C LYS A 180 10.93 -9.23 -41.39
N LEU A 181 10.02 -10.19 -41.28
CA LEU A 181 9.59 -11.03 -42.40
C LEU A 181 8.89 -10.21 -43.50
N ILE A 182 8.12 -9.18 -43.11
CA ILE A 182 7.51 -8.25 -44.04
C ILE A 182 8.57 -7.44 -44.78
N SER A 183 9.54 -6.89 -44.05
CA SER A 183 10.65 -6.11 -44.64
C SER A 183 11.54 -6.93 -45.57
N ASP A 184 11.73 -8.21 -45.28
CA ASP A 184 12.55 -9.13 -46.09
C ASP A 184 11.77 -9.70 -47.31
N GLY A 185 10.43 -9.73 -47.24
CA GLY A 185 9.54 -10.18 -48.31
C GLY A 185 9.54 -11.70 -48.58
N ARG A 186 10.41 -12.46 -47.91
CA ARG A 186 10.54 -13.93 -48.00
C ARG A 186 9.94 -14.61 -46.79
N ILE A 187 8.83 -15.32 -47.00
CA ILE A 187 8.07 -15.96 -45.90
C ILE A 187 7.90 -17.46 -46.21
N HIS A 188 8.78 -18.28 -45.63
CA HIS A 188 8.71 -19.74 -45.67
C HIS A 188 9.21 -20.34 -44.34
N PRO A 189 8.86 -21.59 -44.00
CA PRO A 189 9.09 -22.14 -42.65
C PRO A 189 10.53 -22.00 -42.13
N ALA A 190 11.53 -22.39 -42.91
CA ALA A 190 12.94 -22.27 -42.49
C ALA A 190 13.39 -20.82 -42.20
N ARG A 191 12.86 -19.84 -42.95
CA ARG A 191 13.19 -18.43 -42.72
C ARG A 191 12.44 -17.88 -41.50
N ILE A 192 11.21 -18.32 -41.30
CA ILE A 192 10.42 -17.97 -40.10
C ILE A 192 11.18 -18.42 -38.85
N GLU A 193 11.67 -19.66 -38.83
CA GLU A 193 12.46 -20.20 -37.72
C GLU A 193 13.72 -19.37 -37.43
N GLU A 194 14.49 -19.05 -38.47
CA GLU A 194 15.69 -18.20 -38.34
C GLU A 194 15.37 -16.81 -37.78
N VAL A 195 14.34 -16.15 -38.34
CA VAL A 195 13.95 -14.79 -37.93
C VAL A 195 13.38 -14.77 -36.51
N VAL A 196 12.54 -15.74 -36.15
CA VAL A 196 11.98 -15.86 -34.80
C VAL A 196 13.10 -16.09 -33.77
N SER A 197 14.07 -16.95 -34.08
CA SER A 197 15.24 -17.19 -33.22
C SER A 197 16.05 -15.91 -33.01
N LYS A 198 16.35 -15.18 -34.10
CA LYS A 198 17.10 -13.92 -34.05
C LYS A 198 16.36 -12.83 -33.27
N VAL A 199 15.07 -12.62 -33.53
CA VAL A 199 14.25 -11.66 -32.80
C VAL A 199 14.13 -12.03 -31.33
N SER A 200 14.01 -13.32 -31.02
CA SER A 200 13.96 -13.77 -29.62
C SER A 200 15.21 -13.38 -28.85
N GLN A 201 16.40 -13.57 -29.44
CA GLN A 201 17.68 -13.16 -28.84
C GLN A 201 17.78 -11.64 -28.67
N GLU A 202 17.34 -10.86 -29.66
CA GLU A 202 17.33 -9.40 -29.57
C GLU A 202 16.39 -8.89 -28.47
N VAL A 203 15.17 -9.45 -28.37
CA VAL A 203 14.21 -9.09 -27.31
C VAL A 203 14.75 -9.48 -25.93
N ASP A 204 15.35 -10.67 -25.79
CA ASP A 204 15.93 -11.10 -24.51
C ASP A 204 17.11 -10.21 -24.09
N LYS A 205 17.90 -9.71 -25.05
CA LYS A 205 18.96 -8.72 -24.80
C LYS A 205 18.39 -7.38 -24.34
N ILE A 206 17.34 -6.88 -25.01
CA ILE A 206 16.67 -5.63 -24.61
C ILE A 206 16.09 -5.77 -23.19
N ILE A 207 15.50 -6.91 -22.85
CA ILE A 207 14.99 -7.19 -21.50
C ILE A 207 16.12 -7.06 -20.47
N GLN A 208 17.27 -7.69 -20.72
CA GLN A 208 18.41 -7.62 -19.82
C GLN A 208 18.91 -6.17 -19.66
N GLU A 209 19.12 -5.46 -20.77
CA GLU A 209 19.60 -4.08 -20.78
C GLU A 209 18.65 -3.12 -20.05
N GLU A 210 17.33 -3.27 -20.19
CA GLU A 210 16.35 -2.41 -19.51
C GLU A 210 16.26 -2.69 -18.01
N GLY A 211 16.41 -3.95 -17.60
CA GLY A 211 16.51 -4.32 -16.18
C GLY A 211 17.75 -3.73 -15.52
N GLU A 212 18.90 -3.82 -16.18
CA GLU A 212 20.16 -3.21 -15.73
C GLU A 212 20.07 -1.69 -15.68
N LYS A 213 19.51 -1.07 -16.72
CA LYS A 213 19.29 0.37 -16.80
C LYS A 213 18.37 0.85 -15.69
N ALA A 214 17.27 0.15 -15.40
CA ALA A 214 16.37 0.50 -14.30
C ALA A 214 17.08 0.48 -12.94
N CYS A 215 17.93 -0.53 -12.69
CA CYS A 215 18.74 -0.58 -11.47
C CYS A 215 19.75 0.57 -11.41
N PHE A 216 20.41 0.87 -12.53
CA PHE A 216 21.40 1.95 -12.63
C PHE A 216 20.77 3.33 -12.38
N ASP A 217 19.67 3.64 -13.07
CA ASP A 217 18.94 4.91 -12.96
C ASP A 217 18.47 5.17 -11.51
N LEU A 218 18.11 4.11 -10.79
CA LEU A 218 17.63 4.16 -9.40
C LEU A 218 18.75 3.99 -8.36
N GLY A 219 20.00 3.80 -8.79
CA GLY A 219 21.14 3.62 -7.89
C GLY A 219 21.17 2.29 -7.11
N ILE A 220 20.43 1.27 -7.56
CA ILE A 220 20.35 -0.04 -6.91
C ILE A 220 21.57 -0.90 -7.27
N ARG A 221 22.31 -1.39 -6.27
CA ARG A 221 23.55 -2.16 -6.45
C ARG A 221 23.44 -3.59 -5.96
N GLY A 222 24.00 -4.54 -6.70
CA GLY A 222 24.09 -5.94 -6.25
C GLY A 222 22.79 -6.74 -6.39
N MET A 223 21.85 -6.29 -7.23
CA MET A 223 20.68 -7.11 -7.59
C MET A 223 21.13 -8.28 -8.48
N HIS A 224 20.59 -9.48 -8.23
CA HIS A 224 20.88 -10.67 -9.03
C HIS A 224 20.45 -10.50 -10.49
N SER A 225 21.27 -10.96 -11.45
CA SER A 225 21.02 -10.79 -12.89
C SER A 225 19.67 -11.35 -13.35
N GLU A 226 19.27 -12.51 -12.84
CA GLU A 226 17.94 -13.07 -13.16
C GLU A 226 16.80 -12.19 -12.64
N LEU A 227 16.97 -11.52 -11.49
CA LEU A 227 15.96 -10.62 -10.95
C LEU A 227 15.85 -9.34 -11.80
N GLN A 228 16.99 -8.81 -12.27
CA GLN A 228 17.03 -7.72 -13.25
C GLN A 228 16.30 -8.09 -14.54
N LYS A 229 16.46 -9.34 -15.00
CA LYS A 229 15.73 -9.84 -16.17
C LYS A 229 14.22 -9.83 -15.97
N TYR A 230 13.72 -10.22 -14.79
CA TYR A 230 12.28 -10.12 -14.49
C TYR A 230 11.80 -8.66 -14.46
N VAL A 231 12.59 -7.73 -13.92
CA VAL A 231 12.31 -6.29 -13.98
C VAL A 231 12.24 -5.82 -15.43
N GLY A 232 13.20 -6.20 -16.27
CA GLY A 232 13.23 -5.85 -17.69
C GLY A 232 12.01 -6.37 -18.47
N ARG A 233 11.46 -7.54 -18.10
CA ARG A 233 10.24 -8.08 -18.72
C ARG A 233 9.02 -7.17 -18.48
N LEU A 234 9.02 -6.36 -17.41
CA LEU A 234 7.96 -5.40 -17.14
C LEU A 234 7.84 -4.33 -18.23
N LYS A 235 8.89 -4.11 -19.04
CA LYS A 235 8.86 -3.21 -20.20
C LYS A 235 7.75 -3.57 -21.19
N TYR A 236 7.44 -4.86 -21.33
CA TYR A 236 6.41 -5.32 -22.26
C TYR A 236 5.06 -5.55 -21.55
N ARG A 237 5.01 -5.46 -20.22
CA ARG A 237 3.77 -5.63 -19.46
C ARG A 237 3.08 -4.28 -19.31
N TYR A 238 1.79 -4.29 -19.58
CA TYR A 238 0.89 -3.18 -19.30
C TYR A 238 -0.18 -3.63 -18.32
N SER A 239 -0.48 -2.79 -17.34
CA SER A 239 -1.65 -2.96 -16.49
C SER A 239 -2.40 -1.64 -16.44
N TYR A 240 -3.71 -1.70 -16.58
CA TYR A 240 -4.57 -0.51 -16.59
C TYR A 240 -4.18 0.58 -17.62
N GLY A 241 -3.49 0.20 -18.70
CA GLY A 241 -2.99 1.11 -19.74
C GLY A 241 -1.65 1.78 -19.41
N GLN A 242 -1.01 1.42 -18.30
CA GLN A 242 0.31 1.89 -17.91
C GLN A 242 1.35 0.80 -18.13
N ASN A 243 2.51 1.21 -18.61
CA ASN A 243 3.69 0.35 -18.67
C ASN A 243 4.17 0.04 -17.25
N ILE A 244 4.31 -1.25 -16.91
CA ILE A 244 4.64 -1.65 -15.55
C ILE A 244 6.08 -1.30 -15.17
N LEU A 245 7.04 -1.36 -16.09
CA LEU A 245 8.41 -0.95 -15.78
C LEU A 245 8.48 0.55 -15.42
N LEU A 246 7.78 1.40 -16.19
CA LEU A 246 7.72 2.83 -15.89
C LEU A 246 7.03 3.09 -14.54
N HIS A 247 5.90 2.41 -14.28
CA HIS A 247 5.21 2.46 -12.99
C HIS A 247 6.14 2.06 -11.83
N SER A 248 6.83 0.92 -11.94
CA SER A 248 7.75 0.46 -10.90
C SER A 248 8.92 1.42 -10.68
N LYS A 249 9.44 2.07 -11.74
CA LYS A 249 10.46 3.13 -11.59
C LYS A 249 9.92 4.37 -10.88
N GLU A 250 8.71 4.81 -11.21
CA GLU A 250 8.03 5.92 -10.55
C GLU A 250 7.78 5.61 -9.07
N VAL A 251 7.24 4.42 -8.75
CA VAL A 251 7.03 3.97 -7.37
C VAL A 251 8.35 3.96 -6.61
N ALA A 252 9.43 3.41 -7.18
CA ALA A 252 10.75 3.41 -6.56
C ALA A 252 11.24 4.83 -6.21
N GLN A 253 11.04 5.81 -7.09
CA GLN A 253 11.39 7.21 -6.85
C GLN A 253 10.55 7.83 -5.73
N ILE A 254 9.22 7.60 -5.72
CA ILE A 254 8.32 8.08 -4.67
C ILE A 254 8.74 7.49 -3.32
N CYS A 255 8.98 6.19 -3.27
CA CYS A 255 9.43 5.50 -2.06
C CYS A 255 10.75 6.06 -1.55
N GLY A 256 11.69 6.40 -2.44
CA GLY A 256 12.95 7.05 -2.07
C GLY A 256 12.75 8.42 -1.42
N PHE A 257 11.84 9.25 -1.96
CA PHE A 257 11.50 10.54 -1.37
C PHE A 257 10.81 10.41 -0.02
N LEU A 258 9.83 9.50 0.08
CA LEU A 258 9.11 9.24 1.33
C LEU A 258 10.08 8.75 2.42
N ALA A 259 10.94 7.79 2.09
CA ALA A 259 11.91 7.23 3.03
C ALA A 259 12.89 8.29 3.56
N ALA A 260 13.35 9.21 2.71
CA ALA A 260 14.24 10.28 3.12
C ALA A 260 13.59 11.24 4.12
N GLU A 261 12.28 11.50 3.96
CA GLU A 261 11.52 12.40 4.83
C GLU A 261 11.05 11.72 6.12
N THR A 262 10.77 10.41 6.09
CA THR A 262 10.37 9.63 7.28
C THR A 262 11.56 9.08 8.08
N GLY A 263 12.79 9.19 7.57
CA GLY A 263 13.98 8.64 8.21
C GLY A 263 14.14 7.12 8.06
N SER A 264 13.43 6.50 7.09
CA SER A 264 13.52 5.06 6.78
C SER A 264 14.68 4.76 5.83
N ASN A 265 14.99 3.46 5.61
CA ASN A 265 16.09 3.09 4.73
C ASN A 265 15.74 3.33 3.25
N VAL A 266 16.28 4.41 2.69
CA VAL A 266 16.06 4.83 1.29
C VAL A 266 16.42 3.72 0.29
N GLU A 267 17.54 3.02 0.48
CA GLU A 267 17.95 1.96 -0.45
C GLU A 267 16.95 0.80 -0.48
N GLN A 268 16.47 0.38 0.68
CA GLN A 268 15.48 -0.70 0.79
C GLN A 268 14.12 -0.27 0.24
N CYS A 269 13.67 0.96 0.49
CA CYS A 269 12.43 1.49 -0.06
C CYS A 269 12.46 1.63 -1.58
N VAL A 270 13.56 2.14 -2.16
CA VAL A 270 13.72 2.24 -3.62
C VAL A 270 13.74 0.86 -4.26
N ARG A 271 14.49 -0.08 -3.67
CA ARG A 271 14.57 -1.46 -4.16
C ARG A 271 13.23 -2.20 -4.05
N GLY A 272 12.53 -2.05 -2.93
CA GLY A 272 11.18 -2.60 -2.73
C GLY A 272 10.16 -1.98 -3.68
N GLY A 273 10.25 -0.67 -3.94
CA GLY A 273 9.41 0.02 -4.91
C GLY A 273 9.62 -0.45 -6.36
N LEU A 274 10.86 -0.76 -6.76
CA LEU A 274 11.11 -1.33 -8.10
C LEU A 274 10.56 -2.76 -8.22
N LEU A 275 10.64 -3.55 -7.14
CA LEU A 275 10.34 -4.97 -7.15
C LEU A 275 8.89 -5.33 -6.78
N HIS A 276 8.09 -4.40 -6.26
CA HIS A 276 6.73 -4.69 -5.77
C HIS A 276 5.88 -5.47 -6.78
N ASP A 277 5.99 -5.10 -8.07
CA ASP A 277 5.22 -5.66 -9.18
C ASP A 277 5.99 -6.71 -10.01
N VAL A 278 7.19 -7.13 -9.57
CA VAL A 278 8.08 -8.03 -10.34
C VAL A 278 7.43 -9.38 -10.66
N GLY A 279 6.45 -9.82 -9.85
CA GLY A 279 5.65 -11.01 -10.11
C GLY A 279 4.88 -10.97 -11.44
N LYS A 280 4.50 -9.79 -11.94
CA LYS A 280 3.84 -9.62 -13.26
C LYS A 280 4.80 -9.93 -14.43
N GLY A 281 6.10 -9.92 -14.18
CA GLY A 281 7.13 -10.30 -15.15
C GLY A 281 7.26 -11.81 -15.35
N VAL A 282 6.59 -12.62 -14.51
CA VAL A 282 6.71 -14.08 -14.51
C VAL A 282 5.73 -14.70 -15.52
N HIS A 283 6.11 -15.85 -16.05
CA HIS A 283 5.38 -16.53 -17.12
C HIS A 283 4.21 -17.42 -16.62
N THR A 284 4.18 -17.77 -15.34
CA THR A 284 3.20 -18.69 -14.75
C THR A 284 1.94 -17.96 -14.26
N GLU A 285 0.79 -18.48 -14.67
CA GLU A 285 -0.56 -17.95 -14.36
C GLU A 285 -1.07 -18.33 -12.95
N GLU A 286 -0.32 -19.15 -12.21
CA GLU A 286 -0.71 -19.62 -10.89
C GLU A 286 -0.13 -18.75 -9.78
N GLY A 287 -1.02 -18.03 -9.08
CA GLY A 287 -0.72 -17.28 -7.86
C GLY A 287 -0.86 -15.77 -8.02
N ASP A 288 -1.14 -15.10 -6.91
CA ASP A 288 -1.12 -13.65 -6.87
C ASP A 288 0.32 -13.12 -7.09
N HIS A 289 0.44 -12.06 -7.89
CA HIS A 289 1.72 -11.47 -8.28
C HIS A 289 2.55 -10.96 -7.11
N ALA A 290 1.94 -10.51 -6.00
CA ALA A 290 2.69 -10.11 -4.81
C ALA A 290 3.36 -11.33 -4.18
N THR A 291 2.63 -12.44 -4.08
CA THR A 291 3.15 -13.70 -3.54
C THR A 291 4.27 -14.27 -4.43
N VAL A 292 4.03 -14.32 -5.74
CA VAL A 292 5.01 -14.82 -6.72
C VAL A 292 6.26 -13.94 -6.74
N GLY A 293 6.09 -12.60 -6.73
CA GLY A 293 7.19 -11.64 -6.67
C GLY A 293 8.04 -11.82 -5.41
N ALA A 294 7.39 -11.97 -4.25
CA ALA A 294 8.08 -12.17 -2.97
C ALA A 294 8.89 -13.48 -2.96
N GLN A 295 8.34 -14.57 -3.49
CA GLN A 295 9.04 -15.86 -3.61
C GLN A 295 10.27 -15.77 -4.52
N ILE A 296 10.16 -15.05 -5.64
CA ILE A 296 11.26 -14.85 -6.58
C ILE A 296 12.36 -13.99 -5.97
N ALA A 297 11.99 -12.88 -5.32
CA ALA A 297 12.94 -12.03 -4.61
C ALA A 297 13.70 -12.84 -3.54
N LYS A 298 12.98 -13.65 -2.75
CA LYS A 298 13.58 -14.55 -1.76
C LYS A 298 14.52 -15.57 -2.39
N LYS A 299 14.12 -16.19 -3.51
CA LYS A 299 14.93 -17.18 -4.24
C LYS A 299 16.26 -16.59 -4.73
N TYR A 300 16.28 -15.32 -5.13
CA TYR A 300 17.47 -14.63 -5.62
C TYR A 300 18.22 -13.82 -4.55
N GLY A 301 17.93 -14.05 -3.27
CA GLY A 301 18.73 -13.56 -2.15
C GLY A 301 18.38 -12.17 -1.63
N GLU A 302 17.21 -11.64 -1.95
CA GLU A 302 16.75 -10.36 -1.37
C GLU A 302 16.41 -10.51 0.12
N SER A 303 16.60 -9.43 0.88
CA SER A 303 16.37 -9.42 2.34
C SER A 303 14.90 -9.62 2.71
N GLU A 304 14.63 -10.07 3.94
CA GLU A 304 13.25 -10.27 4.44
C GLU A 304 12.42 -8.99 4.41
N VAL A 305 13.05 -7.82 4.61
CA VAL A 305 12.39 -6.52 4.50
C VAL A 305 11.82 -6.32 3.09
N ILE A 306 12.63 -6.57 2.06
CA ILE A 306 12.23 -6.40 0.65
C ILE A 306 11.19 -7.44 0.26
N VAL A 307 11.36 -8.70 0.69
CA VAL A 307 10.39 -9.77 0.48
C VAL A 307 9.04 -9.42 1.11
N ASN A 308 9.03 -8.86 2.33
CA ASN A 308 7.81 -8.38 2.98
C ASN A 308 7.21 -7.17 2.25
N SER A 309 8.02 -6.19 1.82
CA SER A 309 7.53 -5.06 1.03
C SER A 309 6.83 -5.49 -0.25
N ILE A 310 7.37 -6.51 -0.95
CA ILE A 310 6.76 -7.08 -2.16
C ILE A 310 5.50 -7.88 -1.79
N GLY A 311 5.53 -8.72 -0.74
CA GLY A 311 4.36 -9.54 -0.38
C GLY A 311 3.20 -8.74 0.22
N ALA A 312 3.48 -7.62 0.89
CA ALA A 312 2.50 -6.85 1.65
C ALA A 312 1.91 -5.66 0.89
N HIS A 313 2.36 -5.35 -0.33
CA HIS A 313 1.94 -4.11 -1.00
C HIS A 313 0.44 -4.03 -1.29
N HIS A 314 -0.26 -5.17 -1.47
CA HIS A 314 -1.73 -5.25 -1.58
C HIS A 314 -2.45 -5.57 -0.26
N PHE A 315 -1.76 -5.58 0.89
CA PHE A 315 -2.27 -6.06 2.19
C PHE A 315 -2.62 -7.57 2.26
N ASP A 316 -2.19 -8.39 1.29
CA ASP A 316 -2.36 -9.85 1.36
C ASP A 316 -1.53 -10.49 2.49
N VAL A 317 -0.42 -9.84 2.84
CA VAL A 317 0.44 -10.14 3.99
C VAL A 317 0.54 -8.90 4.85
N GLU A 318 0.60 -9.07 6.17
CA GLU A 318 0.76 -7.95 7.09
C GLU A 318 2.12 -7.25 6.87
N PRO A 319 2.14 -5.91 6.68
CA PRO A 319 3.39 -5.15 6.62
C PRO A 319 4.10 -5.19 7.98
N GLN A 320 5.33 -5.71 8.00
CA GLN A 320 6.10 -5.89 9.24
C GLN A 320 7.13 -4.77 9.47
N THR A 321 7.33 -3.92 8.47
CA THR A 321 8.40 -2.92 8.44
C THR A 321 7.89 -1.57 7.93
N PRO A 322 8.48 -0.44 8.39
CA PRO A 322 8.20 0.88 7.81
C PRO A 322 8.39 0.91 6.28
N GLU A 323 9.39 0.19 5.78
CA GLU A 323 9.69 0.07 4.35
C GLU A 323 8.52 -0.53 3.57
N ALA A 324 7.83 -1.55 4.11
CA ALA A 324 6.66 -2.13 3.48
C ALA A 324 5.49 -1.14 3.39
N PHE A 325 5.24 -0.35 4.45
CA PHE A 325 4.24 0.72 4.41
C PHE A 325 4.60 1.82 3.39
N ILE A 326 5.89 2.16 3.25
CA ILE A 326 6.35 3.16 2.28
C ILE A 326 6.17 2.66 0.85
N VAL A 327 6.49 1.38 0.58
CA VAL A 327 6.30 0.77 -0.75
C VAL A 327 4.84 0.78 -1.16
N GLN A 328 3.96 0.37 -0.25
CA GLN A 328 2.51 0.42 -0.46
C GLN A 328 2.00 1.84 -0.69
N THR A 329 2.47 2.81 0.11
CA THR A 329 2.10 4.21 -0.05
C THR A 329 2.56 4.75 -1.41
N GLY A 330 3.77 4.40 -1.84
CA GLY A 330 4.31 4.76 -3.15
C GLY A 330 3.48 4.19 -4.31
N ASP A 331 3.10 2.91 -4.25
CA ASP A 331 2.23 2.27 -5.24
C ASP A 331 0.85 2.95 -5.30
N ALA A 332 0.23 3.19 -4.14
CA ALA A 332 -1.06 3.88 -4.06
C ALA A 332 -1.02 5.31 -4.65
N ILE A 333 0.07 6.05 -4.41
CA ILE A 333 0.26 7.40 -4.96
C ILE A 333 0.41 7.34 -6.48
N SER A 334 1.22 6.42 -7.01
CA SER A 334 1.41 6.24 -8.46
C SER A 334 0.08 5.83 -9.13
N ALA A 335 -0.62 4.86 -8.54
CA ALA A 335 -1.87 4.29 -9.03
C ALA A 335 -3.05 5.28 -9.05
N SER A 336 -3.13 6.20 -8.09
CA SER A 336 -4.29 7.09 -7.89
C SER A 336 -4.22 8.39 -8.70
N ARG A 337 -3.20 8.60 -9.53
CA ARG A 337 -3.05 9.83 -10.31
C ARG A 337 -4.17 9.97 -11.38
N PRO A 338 -4.83 11.13 -11.49
CA PRO A 338 -5.80 11.38 -12.55
C PRO A 338 -5.17 11.16 -13.94
N GLY A 339 -5.72 10.22 -14.72
CA GLY A 339 -5.18 9.83 -16.03
C GLY A 339 -4.25 8.60 -16.03
N ALA A 340 -3.80 8.12 -14.86
CA ALA A 340 -3.01 6.89 -14.70
C ALA A 340 -3.84 5.63 -15.00
N ARG A 341 -5.09 5.60 -14.56
CA ARG A 341 -6.02 4.49 -14.79
C ARG A 341 -7.26 5.02 -15.49
N ARG A 342 -7.52 4.58 -16.73
CA ARG A 342 -8.85 4.77 -17.35
C ARG A 342 -9.83 3.78 -16.71
N GLU A 343 -10.56 4.22 -15.68
CA GLU A 343 -11.70 3.47 -15.09
C GLU A 343 -12.68 2.96 -16.16
N SER A 344 -12.81 3.68 -17.29
CA SER A 344 -13.70 3.32 -18.39
C SER A 344 -13.31 2.02 -19.12
N PHE A 345 -12.03 1.66 -19.19
CA PHE A 345 -11.59 0.42 -19.86
C PHE A 345 -11.80 -0.83 -18.99
N ASN A 346 -11.64 -0.69 -17.67
CA ASN A 346 -11.88 -1.78 -16.72
C ASN A 346 -13.35 -2.17 -16.62
N ASN A 347 -14.24 -1.18 -16.56
CA ASN A 347 -15.68 -1.44 -16.61
C ASN A 347 -16.07 -2.12 -17.92
N TYR A 348 -15.35 -1.81 -19.01
CA TYR A 348 -15.53 -2.44 -20.29
C TYR A 348 -15.01 -3.90 -20.32
N ILE A 349 -13.82 -4.21 -19.78
CA ILE A 349 -13.35 -5.59 -19.67
C ILE A 349 -14.23 -6.43 -18.73
N LYS A 350 -14.53 -5.93 -17.52
CA LYS A 350 -15.46 -6.61 -16.58
C LYS A 350 -16.82 -6.87 -17.24
N ARG A 351 -17.30 -5.95 -18.08
CA ARG A 351 -18.54 -6.12 -18.85
C ARG A 351 -18.43 -7.22 -19.91
N LEU A 352 -17.32 -7.33 -20.62
CA LEU A 352 -17.09 -8.41 -21.59
C LEU A 352 -16.99 -9.77 -20.88
N THR A 353 -16.24 -9.84 -19.78
CA THR A 353 -16.11 -11.07 -18.99
C THR A 353 -17.45 -11.51 -18.40
N ASN A 354 -18.27 -10.57 -17.91
CA ASN A 354 -19.62 -10.88 -17.41
C ASN A 354 -20.56 -11.36 -18.54
N LEU A 355 -20.46 -10.79 -19.74
CA LEU A 355 -21.19 -11.25 -20.94
C LEU A 355 -20.89 -12.71 -21.26
N GLU A 356 -19.61 -13.08 -21.22
CA GLU A 356 -19.17 -14.46 -21.48
C GLU A 356 -19.58 -15.41 -20.35
N ALA A 357 -19.46 -14.98 -19.08
CA ALA A 357 -19.86 -15.76 -17.92
C ALA A 357 -21.35 -16.12 -17.92
N ILE A 358 -22.22 -15.21 -18.37
CA ILE A 358 -23.66 -15.50 -18.52
C ILE A 358 -23.88 -16.65 -19.49
N ALA A 359 -23.17 -16.68 -20.62
CA ALA A 359 -23.31 -17.75 -21.61
C ALA A 359 -22.74 -19.10 -21.10
N TYR A 360 -21.62 -19.09 -20.38
CA TYR A 360 -21.07 -20.32 -19.78
C TYR A 360 -21.98 -20.93 -18.71
N GLY A 361 -22.92 -20.16 -18.15
CA GLY A 361 -23.92 -20.64 -17.20
C GLY A 361 -25.05 -21.48 -17.82
N PHE A 362 -25.05 -21.74 -19.12
CA PHE A 362 -26.06 -22.54 -19.81
C PHE A 362 -25.48 -23.87 -20.30
N ASP A 363 -26.23 -24.95 -20.06
CA ASP A 363 -25.82 -26.30 -20.43
C ASP A 363 -25.65 -26.45 -21.96
N GLY A 364 -24.57 -27.12 -22.36
CA GLY A 364 -24.23 -27.38 -23.76
C GLY A 364 -23.47 -26.25 -24.47
N VAL A 365 -23.17 -25.14 -23.79
CA VAL A 365 -22.24 -24.12 -24.28
C VAL A 365 -20.80 -24.58 -24.09
N GLU A 366 -20.05 -24.70 -25.18
CA GLU A 366 -18.64 -25.12 -25.16
C GLU A 366 -17.71 -23.91 -25.08
N LYS A 367 -18.03 -22.84 -25.83
CA LYS A 367 -17.26 -21.59 -25.85
C LYS A 367 -18.18 -20.39 -26.04
N ALA A 368 -17.85 -19.26 -25.40
CA ALA A 368 -18.55 -17.99 -25.58
C ALA A 368 -17.54 -16.84 -25.72
N PHE A 369 -17.79 -15.94 -26.67
CA PHE A 369 -16.93 -14.81 -26.99
C PHE A 369 -17.74 -13.53 -27.17
N ALA A 370 -17.39 -12.47 -26.43
CA ALA A 370 -17.96 -11.15 -26.65
C ALA A 370 -17.15 -10.39 -27.73
N ILE A 371 -17.75 -10.22 -28.91
CA ILE A 371 -17.16 -9.61 -30.12
C ILE A 371 -17.77 -8.21 -30.34
N GLN A 372 -17.16 -7.40 -31.20
CA GLN A 372 -17.63 -6.05 -31.59
C GLN A 372 -17.87 -5.14 -30.40
N ALA A 373 -16.88 -5.08 -29.51
CA ALA A 373 -16.96 -4.31 -28.29
C ALA A 373 -18.16 -4.64 -27.38
N GLY A 374 -18.50 -5.93 -27.35
CA GLY A 374 -19.59 -6.48 -26.54
C GLY A 374 -20.98 -6.35 -27.18
N ARG A 375 -21.07 -5.85 -28.42
CA ARG A 375 -22.34 -5.74 -29.16
C ARG A 375 -22.75 -7.05 -29.83
N GLU A 376 -21.86 -8.02 -29.92
CA GLU A 376 -22.17 -9.38 -30.36
C GLU A 376 -21.64 -10.39 -29.35
N LEU A 377 -22.45 -11.35 -28.93
CA LEU A 377 -22.03 -12.50 -28.14
C LEU A 377 -22.13 -13.74 -29.03
N ARG A 378 -20.98 -14.31 -29.37
CA ARG A 378 -20.88 -15.51 -30.21
C ARG A 378 -20.69 -16.74 -29.33
N ILE A 379 -21.56 -17.72 -29.49
CA ILE A 379 -21.66 -18.88 -28.61
C ILE A 379 -21.52 -20.13 -29.46
N ILE A 380 -20.57 -20.99 -29.13
CA ILE A 380 -20.38 -22.29 -29.76
C ILE A 380 -20.96 -23.33 -28.83
N VAL A 381 -21.89 -24.13 -29.35
CA VAL A 381 -22.53 -25.20 -28.60
C VAL A 381 -22.10 -26.56 -29.10
N ASN A 382 -22.06 -27.53 -28.18
CA ASN A 382 -21.79 -28.91 -28.53
C ASN A 382 -23.00 -29.53 -29.24
N ASN A 383 -22.76 -30.01 -30.45
CA ASN A 383 -23.75 -30.60 -31.34
C ASN A 383 -24.39 -31.88 -30.79
N ASP A 384 -23.63 -32.66 -30.03
CA ASP A 384 -24.06 -33.95 -29.48
C ASP A 384 -25.03 -33.77 -28.31
N THR A 385 -24.97 -32.62 -27.63
CA THR A 385 -25.75 -32.33 -26.42
C THR A 385 -26.97 -31.45 -26.66
N LEU A 386 -27.00 -30.69 -27.76
CA LEU A 386 -28.07 -29.73 -28.07
C LEU A 386 -28.61 -29.94 -29.48
N ASP A 387 -29.91 -30.20 -29.59
CA ASP A 387 -30.61 -30.23 -30.88
C ASP A 387 -30.92 -28.81 -31.40
N ASP A 388 -31.40 -28.69 -32.66
CA ASP A 388 -31.68 -27.39 -33.28
C ASP A 388 -32.79 -26.58 -32.58
N ILE A 389 -33.72 -27.26 -31.90
CA ILE A 389 -34.84 -26.61 -31.20
C ILE A 389 -34.33 -26.07 -29.86
N GLN A 390 -33.55 -26.86 -29.15
CA GLN A 390 -32.90 -26.50 -27.90
C GLN A 390 -31.90 -25.38 -28.12
N ALA A 391 -31.08 -25.43 -29.18
CA ALA A 391 -30.15 -24.37 -29.54
C ALA A 391 -30.85 -23.01 -29.75
N LYS A 392 -32.00 -22.99 -30.43
CA LYS A 392 -32.82 -21.77 -30.59
C LYS A 392 -33.39 -21.27 -29.26
N LYS A 393 -33.78 -22.18 -28.37
CA LYS A 393 -34.28 -21.84 -27.03
C LYS A 393 -33.15 -21.26 -26.17
N THR A 394 -32.01 -21.92 -26.11
CA THR A 394 -30.81 -21.48 -25.38
C THR A 394 -30.35 -20.09 -25.85
N ALA A 395 -30.34 -19.82 -27.17
CA ALA A 395 -30.01 -18.50 -27.68
C ALA A 395 -30.98 -17.40 -27.19
N ARG A 396 -32.29 -17.69 -27.11
CA ARG A 396 -33.28 -16.77 -26.57
C ARG A 396 -33.12 -16.58 -25.06
N ASP A 397 -32.95 -17.66 -24.32
CA ASP A 397 -32.81 -17.62 -22.87
C ASP A 397 -31.56 -16.83 -22.44
N ILE A 398 -30.45 -16.97 -23.18
CA ILE A 398 -29.23 -16.17 -22.99
C ILE A 398 -29.48 -14.70 -23.28
N ALA A 399 -30.16 -14.37 -24.39
CA ALA A 399 -30.49 -12.98 -24.73
C ALA A 399 -31.36 -12.31 -23.65
N THR A 400 -32.38 -13.02 -23.14
CA THR A 400 -33.24 -12.52 -22.06
C THR A 400 -32.49 -12.36 -20.74
N ARG A 401 -31.56 -13.27 -20.42
CA ARG A 401 -30.74 -13.15 -19.21
C ARG A 401 -29.79 -11.96 -19.25
N ILE A 402 -29.19 -11.69 -20.42
CA ILE A 402 -28.36 -10.49 -20.64
C ILE A 402 -29.18 -9.22 -20.46
N GLU A 403 -30.40 -9.17 -20.98
CA GLU A 403 -31.31 -8.02 -20.85
C GLU A 403 -31.68 -7.74 -19.38
N ASN A 404 -31.89 -8.79 -18.58
CA ASN A 404 -32.29 -8.66 -17.18
C ASN A 404 -31.12 -8.36 -16.23
N GLU A 405 -29.96 -8.99 -16.44
CA GLU A 405 -28.82 -8.89 -15.52
C GLU A 405 -27.86 -7.73 -15.86
N MET A 406 -27.86 -7.23 -17.11
CA MET A 406 -26.97 -6.15 -17.55
C MET A 406 -27.71 -4.95 -18.11
N LYS A 407 -27.45 -3.77 -17.54
CA LYS A 407 -27.90 -2.50 -18.10
C LYS A 407 -27.02 -2.13 -19.31
N TYR A 408 -27.50 -2.44 -20.51
CA TYR A 408 -26.77 -2.21 -21.76
C TYR A 408 -27.32 -1.00 -22.53
N PRO A 409 -26.51 0.01 -22.89
CA PRO A 409 -26.91 1.02 -23.87
C PRO A 409 -26.82 0.44 -25.28
N GLY A 410 -27.97 0.01 -25.82
CA GLY A 410 -28.10 -0.55 -27.16
C GLY A 410 -28.37 -2.06 -27.18
N GLN A 411 -28.54 -2.61 -28.38
CA GLN A 411 -28.87 -4.02 -28.58
C GLN A 411 -27.59 -4.87 -28.60
N VAL A 412 -27.63 -6.03 -27.92
CA VAL A 412 -26.60 -7.07 -28.01
C VAL A 412 -27.12 -8.20 -28.89
N LYS A 413 -26.38 -8.53 -29.95
CA LYS A 413 -26.70 -9.61 -30.86
C LYS A 413 -26.17 -10.93 -30.31
N VAL A 414 -27.04 -11.89 -30.00
CA VAL A 414 -26.63 -13.25 -29.60
C VAL A 414 -26.58 -14.14 -30.84
N ALA A 415 -25.39 -14.62 -31.18
CA ALA A 415 -25.13 -15.49 -32.32
C ALA A 415 -24.68 -16.87 -31.81
N LEU A 416 -25.62 -17.83 -31.80
CA LEU A 416 -25.34 -19.20 -31.40
C LEU A 416 -25.04 -20.05 -32.64
N ILE A 417 -23.88 -20.72 -32.63
CA ILE A 417 -23.33 -21.50 -33.72
C ILE A 417 -23.24 -22.95 -33.27
N ARG A 418 -23.92 -23.83 -34.00
CA ARG A 418 -23.82 -25.28 -33.89
C ARG A 418 -23.14 -25.79 -35.16
N GLU A 419 -21.97 -26.39 -35.03
CA GLU A 419 -21.18 -26.88 -36.17
C GLU A 419 -20.98 -28.39 -36.04
N THR A 420 -21.17 -29.15 -37.14
CA THR A 420 -20.73 -30.54 -37.23
C THR A 420 -19.50 -30.59 -38.11
N ARG A 421 -18.37 -31.08 -37.59
CA ARG A 421 -17.16 -31.30 -38.39
C ARG A 421 -16.99 -32.79 -38.66
N VAL A 422 -17.18 -33.19 -39.92
CA VAL A 422 -16.91 -34.56 -40.38
C VAL A 422 -15.61 -34.53 -41.18
N ILE A 423 -14.64 -35.32 -40.76
CA ILE A 423 -13.33 -35.42 -41.42
C ILE A 423 -13.15 -36.88 -41.84
N GLU A 424 -13.07 -37.13 -43.15
CA GLU A 424 -12.76 -38.43 -43.72
C GLU A 424 -11.44 -38.37 -44.49
N TYR A 425 -10.68 -39.45 -44.40
CA TYR A 425 -9.41 -39.60 -45.12
C TYR A 425 -9.57 -40.68 -46.18
N ALA A 426 -9.45 -40.30 -47.44
CA ALA A 426 -9.35 -41.25 -48.56
C ALA A 426 -7.91 -41.77 -48.67
N LYS A 427 -7.76 -43.03 -49.10
CA LYS A 427 -6.46 -43.67 -49.31
C LYS A 427 -5.94 -43.46 -50.72
#